data_AF-W1NRY5-F1
#
_entry.id   AF-W1NRY5-F1
#
_cell.length_a   1.000
_cell.length_b   1.000
_cell.length_c   1.000
_cell.angle_alpha   90.00
_cell.angle_beta   90.00
_cell.angle_gamma   90.00
#
_symmetry.space_group_name_H-M   'P 1'
#
loop_
_entity.id
_entity.type
_entity.pdbx_description
1 polymer ?
#
loop_
_entity_poly.entity_id
_entity_poly.type
_entity_poly.pdbx_seq_one_letter_code
_entity_poly.pdbx_strand_id
1 'polypeptide(L)'
;MSIGAGGIRPCSLAFGANQIDRSENNPKTHSVLQTFFNWYYVSVALPLMTAVTVIVYIQEVKGWVVCFGVPVILMAISSLLFVIGSRNYVKQEVQGSVFTGLFQMVVAAIEKKHQVLPLDNLDLYYHKGSKLATPTQYVRQLNKACMITNPTEDLNPDGSA
;
A
#
# COMPACT_ATOMS: atom_id res chain seq x y z
N MET A 1 -11.15 13.30 -14.13
CA MET A 1 -9.85 12.64 -13.84
C MET A 1 -9.82 12.12 -12.40
N SER A 2 -10.66 11.16 -12.02
CA SER A 2 -10.75 10.76 -10.60
C SER A 2 -10.31 9.32 -10.37
N ILE A 3 -10.78 8.39 -11.19
CA ILE A 3 -10.48 6.95 -11.00
C ILE A 3 -9.03 6.63 -11.39
N GLY A 4 -8.60 7.04 -12.58
CA GLY A 4 -7.23 6.75 -13.06
C GLY A 4 -6.14 7.43 -12.20
N ALA A 5 -6.34 8.70 -11.83
CA ALA A 5 -5.39 9.43 -11.00
C ALA A 5 -5.31 8.87 -9.57
N GLY A 6 -6.45 8.40 -9.02
CA GLY A 6 -6.50 7.79 -7.69
C GLY A 6 -5.79 6.44 -7.62
N GLY A 7 -5.83 5.64 -8.69
CA GLY A 7 -5.14 4.35 -8.77
C GLY A 7 -3.65 4.47 -9.07
N ILE A 8 -3.26 5.28 -10.05
CA ILE A 8 -1.87 5.32 -10.53
C ILE A 8 -0.91 5.83 -9.46
N ARG A 9 -1.28 6.87 -8.69
CA ARG A 9 -0.38 7.52 -7.72
C ARG A 9 0.13 6.60 -6.60
N PRO A 10 -0.72 5.87 -5.86
CA PRO A 10 -0.23 4.93 -4.84
C PRO A 10 0.47 3.73 -5.48
N CYS A 11 -0.04 3.24 -6.62
CA CYS A 11 0.52 2.07 -7.29
C CYS A 11 1.92 2.35 -7.88
N SER A 12 2.17 3.53 -8.44
CA SER A 12 3.46 3.87 -9.05
C SER A 12 4.58 3.92 -8.03
N LEU A 13 4.31 4.46 -6.84
CA LEU A 13 5.29 4.54 -5.76
C LEU A 13 5.61 3.15 -5.20
N ALA A 14 4.57 2.35 -4.92
CA ALA A 14 4.73 0.98 -4.45
C ALA A 14 5.47 0.10 -5.47
N PHE A 15 5.12 0.24 -6.75
CA PHE A 15 5.79 -0.45 -7.85
C PHE A 15 7.27 -0.06 -7.95
N GLY A 16 7.60 1.24 -7.96
CA GLY A 16 8.99 1.70 -8.02
C GLY A 16 9.83 1.24 -6.82
N ALA A 17 9.25 1.27 -5.61
CA ALA A 17 9.91 0.72 -4.43
C ALA A 17 10.13 -0.80 -4.52
N ASN A 18 9.24 -1.53 -5.19
CA ASN A 18 9.36 -2.97 -5.38
C ASN A 18 10.44 -3.37 -6.40
N GLN A 19 10.85 -2.44 -7.27
CA GLN A 19 11.92 -2.64 -8.23
C GLN A 19 13.33 -2.57 -7.60
N ILE A 20 13.45 -2.01 -6.39
CA ILE A 20 14.72 -1.88 -5.69
C ILE A 20 14.97 -3.17 -4.91
N ASP A 21 16.10 -3.83 -5.22
CA ASP A 21 16.46 -5.16 -4.71
C ASP A 21 16.37 -5.25 -3.17
N ARG A 22 15.49 -6.14 -2.67
CA ARG A 22 15.31 -6.45 -1.25
C ARG A 22 16.22 -7.59 -0.79
N SER A 23 17.35 -7.83 -1.43
CA SER A 23 18.34 -8.78 -0.91
C SER A 23 18.70 -8.40 0.53
N GLU A 24 18.19 -9.20 1.48
CA GLU A 24 18.23 -9.01 2.94
C GLU A 24 19.67 -8.89 3.48
N ASN A 25 20.66 -9.24 2.67
CA ASN A 25 22.08 -9.23 2.99
C ASN A 25 22.82 -7.94 2.56
N ASN A 26 22.15 -6.98 1.92
CA ASN A 26 22.77 -5.74 1.46
C ASN A 26 22.42 -4.54 2.36
N PRO A 27 23.32 -4.06 3.23
CA PRO A 27 23.06 -2.88 4.08
C PRO A 27 22.84 -1.59 3.27
N LYS A 28 23.19 -1.59 1.97
CA LYS A 28 23.01 -0.46 1.06
C LYS A 28 21.57 -0.29 0.57
N THR A 29 20.70 -1.31 0.67
CA THR A 29 19.33 -1.25 0.17
C THR A 29 18.51 -0.16 0.85
N HIS A 30 18.64 0.02 2.16
CA HIS A 30 17.94 1.08 2.89
C HIS A 30 18.32 2.49 2.43
N SER A 31 19.60 2.72 2.17
CA SER A 31 20.08 4.02 1.68
C SER A 31 19.57 4.32 0.27
N VAL A 32 19.62 3.34 -0.63
CA VAL A 32 19.09 3.48 -2.01
C VAL A 32 17.60 3.77 -1.99
N LEU A 33 16.84 3.11 -1.12
CA LEU A 33 15.41 3.34 -0.98
C LEU A 33 15.08 4.75 -0.46
N GLN A 34 15.85 5.25 0.52
CA GLN A 34 15.70 6.64 1.01
C GLN A 34 16.01 7.66 -0.08
N THR A 35 17.09 7.47 -0.84
CA THR A 35 17.43 8.35 -1.97
C THR A 35 16.36 8.30 -3.04
N PHE A 36 15.80 7.12 -3.35
CA PHE A 36 14.68 6.98 -4.27
C PHE A 36 13.46 7.79 -3.82
N PHE A 37 13.05 7.68 -2.56
CA PHE A 37 11.91 8.46 -2.05
C PHE A 37 12.19 9.96 -2.12
N ASN A 38 13.39 10.40 -1.73
CA ASN A 38 13.77 11.81 -1.83
C ASN A 38 13.68 12.33 -3.27
N TRP A 39 14.24 11.58 -4.22
CA TRP A 39 14.21 11.96 -5.64
C TRP A 39 12.81 11.92 -6.23
N TYR A 40 11.97 10.98 -5.79
CA TYR A 40 10.56 10.91 -6.17
C TYR A 40 9.81 12.17 -5.74
N TYR A 41 9.97 12.63 -4.50
CA TYR A 41 9.30 13.85 -4.03
C TYR A 41 9.77 15.09 -4.79
N VAL A 42 11.07 15.21 -5.06
CA VAL A 42 11.62 16.28 -5.91
C VAL A 42 11.00 16.23 -7.31
N SER A 43 10.91 15.03 -7.90
CA SER A 43 10.33 14.81 -9.24
C SER A 43 8.82 15.08 -9.30
N VAL A 44 8.09 15.05 -8.19
CA VAL A 44 6.66 15.43 -8.14
C VAL A 44 6.50 16.92 -7.91
N ALA A 45 7.37 17.53 -7.10
CA ALA A 45 7.31 18.95 -6.79
C ALA A 45 7.64 19.83 -8.02
N LEU A 46 8.66 19.46 -8.80
CA LEU A 46 9.08 20.25 -9.97
C LEU A 46 7.96 20.42 -11.02
N PRO A 47 7.30 19.35 -11.52
CA PRO A 47 6.21 19.49 -12.49
C PRO A 47 5.00 20.21 -11.91
N LEU A 48 4.74 20.10 -10.60
CA LEU A 48 3.66 20.84 -9.95
C LEU A 48 3.92 22.35 -10.00
N MET A 49 5.15 22.77 -9.66
CA MET A 49 5.55 24.18 -9.76
C MET A 49 5.46 24.67 -11.21
N THR A 50 5.96 23.90 -12.17
CA THR A 50 5.87 24.24 -13.60
C THR A 50 4.42 24.28 -14.09
N ALA A 51 3.54 23.39 -13.62
CA ALA A 51 2.14 23.36 -14.01
C ALA A 51 1.41 24.64 -13.59
N VAL A 52 1.60 25.09 -12.34
CA VAL A 52 0.90 26.29 -11.85
C VAL A 52 1.42 27.60 -12.47
N THR A 53 2.63 27.61 -13.05
CA THR A 53 3.16 28.80 -13.75
C THR A 53 2.98 28.71 -15.26
N VAL A 54 3.59 27.70 -15.89
CA VAL A 54 3.72 27.60 -17.35
C VAL A 54 2.41 27.15 -17.99
N ILE A 55 1.74 26.15 -17.43
CA ILE A 55 0.48 25.66 -18.03
C ILE A 55 -0.62 26.73 -17.89
N VAL A 56 -0.70 27.41 -16.74
CA VAL A 56 -1.64 28.53 -16.55
C VAL A 56 -1.37 29.65 -17.56
N TYR A 57 -0.10 30.02 -17.79
CA TYR A 57 0.24 31.01 -18.82
C TYR A 57 -0.18 30.58 -20.23
N ILE A 58 0.08 29.31 -20.59
CA ILE A 58 -0.32 28.77 -21.90
C ILE A 58 -1.84 28.72 -22.04
N GLN A 59 -2.56 28.47 -20.95
CA GLN A 59 -4.02 28.42 -20.94
C GLN A 59 -4.63 29.76 -21.36
N GLU A 60 -4.09 30.88 -20.85
CA GLU A 60 -4.55 32.22 -21.16
C GLU A 60 -4.25 32.62 -22.62
N VAL A 61 -3.12 32.16 -23.18
CA VAL A 61 -2.67 32.58 -24.53
C VAL A 61 -3.19 31.67 -25.65
N LYS A 62 -3.23 30.35 -25.44
CA LYS A 62 -3.54 29.35 -26.47
C LYS A 62 -4.86 28.61 -26.24
N GLY A 63 -5.56 28.91 -25.15
CA GLY A 63 -6.84 28.32 -24.82
C GLY A 63 -6.78 26.89 -24.28
N TRP A 64 -7.94 26.40 -23.87
CA TRP A 64 -8.10 25.16 -23.11
C TRP A 64 -7.71 23.88 -23.87
N VAL A 65 -7.89 23.85 -25.20
CA VAL A 65 -7.63 22.66 -26.02
C VAL A 65 -6.16 22.25 -25.96
N VAL A 66 -5.25 23.22 -26.05
CA VAL A 66 -3.81 22.95 -25.98
C VAL A 66 -3.42 22.49 -24.57
N CYS A 67 -3.98 23.11 -23.53
CA CYS A 67 -3.71 22.73 -22.14
C CYS A 67 -4.15 21.30 -21.81
N PHE A 68 -5.28 20.83 -22.34
CA PHE A 68 -5.72 19.46 -22.12
C PHE A 68 -5.05 18.44 -23.04
N GLY A 69 -4.63 18.85 -24.24
CA GLY A 69 -3.91 17.98 -25.17
C GLY A 69 -2.53 17.56 -24.67
N VAL A 70 -1.78 18.49 -24.05
CA VAL A 70 -0.41 18.22 -23.56
C VAL A 70 -0.35 17.06 -22.54
N PRO A 71 -1.17 17.04 -21.46
CA PRO A 71 -1.22 15.91 -20.54
C PRO A 71 -1.63 14.59 -21.19
N VAL A 72 -2.54 14.60 -22.16
CA VAL A 72 -2.97 13.38 -22.86
C VAL A 72 -1.81 12.78 -23.65
N ILE A 73 -1.06 13.60 -24.39
CA ILE A 73 0.11 13.15 -25.14
C ILE A 73 1.20 12.64 -24.19
N LEU A 74 1.48 13.36 -23.11
CA LEU A 74 2.45 12.94 -22.09
C LEU A 74 2.07 11.60 -21.45
N MET A 75 0.80 11.40 -21.13
CA MET A 75 0.29 10.13 -20.58
C MET A 75 0.41 8.98 -21.59
N ALA A 76 0.14 9.23 -22.88
CA ALA A 76 0.30 8.24 -23.93
C ALA A 76 1.76 7.81 -24.09
N ILE A 77 2.69 8.78 -24.12
CA ILE A 77 4.13 8.51 -24.18
C ILE A 77 4.59 7.73 -22.94
N SER A 78 4.17 8.16 -21.75
CA SER A 78 4.48 7.46 -20.49
C SER A 78 3.99 6.01 -20.51
N SER A 79 2.76 5.78 -20.99
CA SER A 79 2.19 4.43 -21.10
C SER A 79 2.97 3.55 -22.07
N LEU A 80 3.40 4.09 -23.22
CA LEU A 80 4.24 3.37 -24.18
C LEU A 80 5.59 2.98 -23.57
N LEU A 81 6.26 3.92 -22.90
CA LEU A 81 7.53 3.65 -22.22
C LEU A 81 7.39 2.59 -21.14
N PHE A 82 6.29 2.62 -20.38
CA PHE A 82 5.99 1.61 -19.36
C PHE A 82 5.81 0.22 -19.98
N VAL A 83 5.09 0.11 -21.10
CA VAL A 83 4.90 -1.18 -21.80
C VAL A 83 6.20 -1.69 -22.41
N ILE A 84 7.02 -0.82 -23.00
CA ILE A 84 8.34 -1.20 -23.56
C ILE A 84 9.28 -1.68 -22.44
N GLY A 85 9.27 -0.98 -21.30
CA GLY A 85 10.06 -1.34 -20.11
C GLY A 85 9.60 -2.61 -19.40
N SER A 86 8.39 -3.11 -19.70
CA SER A 86 7.75 -4.23 -18.99
C SER A 86 8.58 -5.51 -18.91
N ARG A 87 9.46 -5.75 -19.89
CA ARG A 87 10.36 -6.91 -19.91
C ARG A 87 11.45 -6.85 -18.83
N ASN A 88 11.83 -5.65 -18.41
CA ASN A 88 12.90 -5.42 -17.43
C ASN A 88 12.38 -5.24 -15.99
N TYR A 89 11.05 -5.31 -15.79
CA TYR A 89 10.46 -5.14 -14.47
C TYR A 89 10.47 -6.43 -13.66
N VAL A 90 10.60 -6.30 -12.34
CA VAL A 90 10.57 -7.42 -11.41
C VAL A 90 9.11 -7.73 -11.14
N LYS A 91 8.67 -8.91 -11.54
CA LYS A 91 7.28 -9.34 -11.35
C LYS A 91 7.16 -9.94 -9.96
N GLN A 92 6.54 -9.21 -9.05
CA GLN A 92 6.19 -9.71 -7.72
C GLN A 92 5.12 -10.81 -7.86
N GLU A 93 5.25 -11.90 -7.11
CA GLU A 93 4.17 -12.87 -6.96
C GLU A 93 2.98 -12.22 -6.25
N VAL A 94 1.77 -12.63 -6.62
CA VAL A 94 0.53 -12.13 -6.01
C VAL A 94 0.46 -12.53 -4.55
N GLN A 95 0.81 -11.61 -3.64
CA GLN A 95 0.45 -11.73 -2.22
C GLN A 95 -1.06 -11.59 -2.07
N GLY A 96 -1.67 -12.38 -1.18
CA GLY A 96 -3.11 -12.37 -0.92
C GLY A 96 -3.66 -10.97 -0.62
N SER A 97 -4.95 -10.77 -0.90
CA SER A 97 -5.57 -9.44 -0.77
C SER A 97 -5.63 -8.99 0.70
N VAL A 98 -5.02 -7.84 0.98
CA VAL A 98 -5.10 -7.18 2.30
C VAL A 98 -6.56 -6.83 2.64
N PHE A 99 -7.39 -6.56 1.62
CA PHE A 99 -8.80 -6.26 1.83
C PHE A 99 -9.61 -7.46 2.30
N THR A 100 -9.29 -8.67 1.83
CA THR A 100 -9.93 -9.88 2.35
C THR A 100 -9.57 -10.12 3.82
N GLY A 101 -8.31 -9.87 4.20
CA GLY A 101 -7.90 -9.95 5.60
C GLY A 101 -8.59 -8.90 6.48
N LEU A 102 -8.71 -7.66 6.01
CA LEU A 102 -9.45 -6.61 6.72
C LEU A 102 -10.94 -6.94 6.86
N PHE A 103 -11.55 -7.50 5.81
CA PHE A 103 -12.96 -7.90 5.86
C PHE A 103 -13.18 -9.04 6.84
N GLN A 104 -12.31 -10.07 6.82
CA GLN A 104 -12.32 -11.16 7.80
C GLN A 104 -12.15 -10.64 9.23
N MET A 105 -11.20 -9.71 9.46
CA MET A 105 -11.01 -9.10 10.79
C MET A 105 -12.25 -8.33 11.25
N VAL A 106 -12.91 -7.57 10.38
CA VAL A 106 -14.13 -6.81 10.73
C VAL A 106 -15.29 -7.77 11.01
N VAL A 107 -15.48 -8.80 10.19
CA VAL A 107 -16.51 -9.82 10.40
C VAL A 107 -16.28 -10.55 11.73
N ALA A 108 -15.05 -11.01 11.98
CA ALA A 108 -14.67 -11.66 13.23
C ALA A 108 -14.83 -10.72 14.45
N ALA A 109 -14.53 -9.43 14.32
CA ALA A 109 -14.73 -8.44 15.39
C ALA A 109 -16.21 -8.25 15.73
N ILE A 110 -17.10 -8.25 14.72
CA ILE A 110 -18.55 -8.10 14.90
C ILE A 110 -19.13 -9.35 15.52
N GLU A 111 -18.71 -10.53 15.06
CA GLU A 111 -19.15 -11.83 15.58
C GLU A 111 -18.72 -12.03 17.04
N LYS A 112 -17.46 -11.69 17.36
CA LYS A 112 -16.91 -11.79 18.72
C LYS A 112 -17.23 -10.58 19.60
N LYS A 113 -18.05 -9.62 19.13
CA LYS A 113 -18.43 -8.40 19.88
C LYS A 113 -19.07 -8.71 21.23
N HIS A 114 -19.84 -9.80 21.31
CA HIS A 114 -20.59 -10.22 22.50
C HIS A 114 -19.76 -11.02 23.52
N GLN A 115 -18.52 -11.40 23.20
CA GLN A 115 -17.65 -12.12 24.13
C GLN A 115 -16.93 -11.14 25.06
N VAL A 116 -16.96 -11.41 26.36
CA VAL A 116 -16.24 -10.62 27.37
C VAL A 116 -14.77 -10.98 27.25
N LEU A 117 -13.92 -9.98 26.97
CA LEU A 117 -12.47 -10.16 26.87
C LEU A 117 -11.93 -10.53 28.27
N PRO A 118 -11.47 -11.76 28.53
CA PRO A 118 -10.91 -12.13 29.83
C PRO A 118 -9.57 -11.42 29.98
N LEU A 119 -9.47 -10.50 30.93
CA LEU A 119 -8.27 -9.67 31.13
C LEU A 119 -7.13 -10.44 31.81
N ASP A 120 -7.40 -11.64 32.32
CA ASP A 120 -6.56 -12.36 33.27
C ASP A 120 -5.64 -13.41 32.61
N ASN A 121 -5.91 -13.87 31.38
CA ASN A 121 -5.18 -14.95 30.71
C ASN A 121 -4.94 -14.69 29.21
N LEU A 122 -4.48 -13.48 28.89
CA LEU A 122 -4.28 -13.03 27.51
C LEU A 122 -3.32 -13.94 26.71
N ASP A 123 -2.27 -14.47 27.34
CA ASP A 123 -1.26 -15.32 26.70
C ASP A 123 -1.80 -16.69 26.23
N LEU A 124 -2.97 -17.12 26.72
CA LEU A 124 -3.59 -18.38 26.31
C LEU A 124 -4.38 -18.27 25.00
N TYR A 125 -4.75 -17.03 24.62
CA TYR A 125 -5.68 -16.75 23.52
C TYR A 125 -5.01 -16.13 22.27
N TYR A 126 -3.72 -15.81 22.35
CA TYR A 126 -2.92 -15.28 21.24
C TYR A 126 -1.82 -16.28 20.85
N HIS A 127 -1.59 -16.43 19.54
CA HIS A 127 -0.60 -17.37 19.03
C HIS A 127 0.82 -16.98 19.46
N LYS A 128 1.55 -17.93 20.05
CA LYS A 128 2.86 -17.78 20.72
C LYS A 128 4.06 -17.42 19.81
N GLY A 129 3.80 -16.99 18.57
CA GLY A 129 4.81 -16.65 17.55
C GLY A 129 4.60 -15.32 16.84
N SER A 130 3.53 -14.56 17.16
CA SER A 130 3.32 -13.24 16.57
C SER A 130 4.15 -12.17 17.29
N LYS A 131 4.91 -11.37 16.54
CA LYS A 131 5.81 -10.32 17.08
C LYS A 131 5.08 -9.18 17.83
N LEU A 132 3.74 -9.16 17.82
CA LEU A 132 2.92 -8.20 18.57
C LEU A 132 1.98 -8.94 19.52
N ALA A 133 2.48 -9.34 20.68
CA ALA A 133 1.71 -9.93 21.77
C ALA A 133 1.21 -8.88 22.79
N THR A 134 1.11 -7.60 22.41
CA THR A 134 0.56 -6.55 23.27
C THR A 134 -0.72 -5.97 22.67
N PRO A 135 -1.89 -6.17 23.31
CA PRO A 135 -3.15 -5.63 22.84
C PRO A 135 -3.12 -4.11 22.88
N THR A 136 -3.59 -3.49 21.81
CA THR A 136 -3.69 -2.02 21.76
C THR A 136 -4.85 -1.57 22.65
N GLN A 137 -4.60 -0.68 23.62
CA GLN A 137 -5.63 -0.23 24.56
C GLN A 137 -6.69 0.69 23.94
N TYR A 138 -6.38 1.28 22.78
CA TYR A 138 -7.26 2.23 22.09
C TYR A 138 -8.37 1.56 21.26
N VAL A 139 -8.19 0.30 20.82
CA VAL A 139 -9.13 -0.41 19.92
C VAL A 139 -9.48 -1.80 20.47
N ARG A 140 -10.00 -1.82 21.69
CA ARG A 140 -10.30 -3.05 22.44
C ARG A 140 -11.25 -4.03 21.71
N GLN A 141 -12.08 -3.53 20.80
CA GLN A 141 -12.99 -4.36 20.00
C GLN A 141 -12.27 -5.13 18.88
N LEU A 142 -11.22 -4.57 18.29
CA LEU A 142 -10.42 -5.25 17.25
C LEU A 142 -9.52 -6.33 17.86
N ASN A 143 -9.06 -6.13 19.10
CA ASN A 143 -8.33 -7.16 19.82
C ASN A 143 -9.13 -8.47 19.93
N LYS A 144 -10.47 -8.40 20.00
CA LYS A 144 -11.34 -9.59 20.03
C LYS A 144 -11.33 -10.38 18.72
N ALA A 145 -11.04 -9.76 17.58
CA ALA A 145 -10.93 -10.46 16.29
C ALA A 145 -9.70 -11.36 16.23
N CYS A 146 -8.63 -11.01 16.96
CA CYS A 146 -7.40 -11.79 17.05
C CYS A 146 -7.41 -12.83 18.18
N MET A 147 -8.54 -12.97 18.89
CA MET A 147 -8.71 -13.93 19.98
C MET A 147 -9.10 -15.29 19.41
N ILE A 148 -8.34 -16.33 19.73
CA ILE A 148 -8.64 -17.71 19.35
C ILE A 148 -9.83 -18.19 20.18
N THR A 149 -11.01 -18.38 19.60
CA THR A 149 -12.21 -18.79 20.36
C THR A 149 -12.39 -20.31 20.35
N ASN A 150 -12.01 -20.97 19.23
CA ASN A 150 -12.01 -22.43 19.11
C ASN A 150 -10.71 -22.91 18.47
N PRO A 151 -9.78 -23.51 19.23
CA PRO A 151 -8.48 -23.95 18.71
C PRO A 151 -8.55 -25.10 17.69
N THR A 152 -9.71 -25.70 17.45
CA THR A 152 -9.92 -26.77 16.45
C THR A 152 -10.55 -26.29 15.15
N GLU A 153 -11.14 -25.09 15.12
CA GLU A 153 -11.70 -24.46 13.90
C GLU A 153 -10.86 -23.28 13.42
N ASP A 154 -10.30 -22.51 14.35
CA ASP A 154 -9.52 -21.29 14.07
C ASP A 154 -8.04 -21.59 13.74
N LEU A 155 -7.64 -22.87 13.72
CA LEU A 155 -6.26 -23.29 13.44
C LEU A 155 -6.24 -24.39 12.37
N ASN A 156 -5.48 -24.15 11.31
CA ASN A 156 -5.07 -25.19 10.39
C ASN A 156 -4.23 -26.26 11.14
N PRO A 157 -4.13 -27.50 10.63
CA PRO A 157 -3.36 -28.57 11.28
C PRO A 157 -1.85 -28.28 11.44
N ASP A 158 -1.33 -27.21 10.84
CA ASP A 158 0.03 -26.69 10.99
C ASP A 158 0.17 -25.63 12.11
N GLY A 159 -0.93 -25.26 12.77
CA GLY A 159 -0.98 -24.23 13.82
C GLY A 159 -1.06 -22.79 13.31
N SER A 160 -1.29 -22.57 12.01
CA SER A 160 -1.60 -21.25 11.47
C SER A 160 -3.07 -20.88 11.68
N ALA A 161 -3.33 -19.61 11.99
CA ALA A 161 -4.67 -19.02 12.10
C ALA A 161 -5.08 -18.31 10.81
#